data_AF-A0A660W803-F1
#
_entry.id   AF-A0A660W803-F1
#
_cell.length_a   1.000
_cell.length_b   1.000
_cell.length_c   1.000
_cell.angle_alpha   90.00
_cell.angle_beta   90.00
_cell.angle_gamma   90.00
#
_symmetry.space_group_name_H-M   'P 1'
#
loop_
_entity.id
_entity.type
_entity.pdbx_description
1 polymer ?
#
loop_
_entity_poly.entity_id
_entity_poly.type
_entity_poly.pdbx_seq_one_letter_code
_entity_poly.pdbx_strand_id
1 'polypeptide(L)'
;MVNPSKMIFRQYGRSRHLKVETAEELKYVVELDEALWVATSAPVDMLNCDGTFLRLLDKNNTGRILCSEVKDAISWLLSTLSSHTEITAHSETLRLNAVNTGTPQGQQIQDAAREIISKLNETDTEKVTLQQVRQVKTQVASMPVSEAGVVLPEAAKDAEIRQFIDDILKTIGGTAHPNGAEGIGSAQLASFLEQAASELHRCEQGNAPADEDKTAVMSLGEQKLRKYLEPRFANSLRSLIADGTRTAAMMNKIRLLEKLILYQCYMIEFVNNFVSFPRLYDTHSRAMFEMGSLVMDGRRFNLAVKVHDRARHIRIAGASNMYLMYVEITPSGESPKIEVAVPVTSGGKGNLCISKRGVFYDTAGREYDAEVVHIIENPISFSEALLSPFQRLGRLLTGKIESITAKAEQKLDTRASAAVSHLGSEPSASRAAPKQTSGIVNGGLAMGAAVALAALGSAAAYITKTLAETSLSAIVFSILAALLLVLIPITIVAFLKLRKRNISAILEGSGWAINAQMRLTYRQARFFTERPRYPKGAKGIRCFP
;
A
#
# COMPACT_ATOMS: atom_id res chain seq x y z
N MET A 1 1.04 -7.45 -38.37
CA MET A 1 0.95 -8.66 -37.55
C MET A 1 2.34 -8.94 -37.00
N VAL A 2 2.56 -8.83 -35.70
CA VAL A 2 3.83 -9.22 -35.11
C VAL A 2 3.90 -10.75 -35.06
N ASN A 3 5.08 -11.33 -35.31
CA ASN A 3 5.25 -12.78 -35.31
C ASN A 3 5.23 -13.33 -33.86
N PRO A 4 4.22 -14.14 -33.45
CA PRO A 4 4.09 -14.63 -32.07
C PRO A 4 5.21 -15.58 -31.65
N SER A 5 5.97 -16.15 -32.59
CA SER A 5 7.14 -17.00 -32.32
C SER A 5 8.29 -16.28 -31.60
N LYS A 6 8.22 -14.96 -31.45
CA LYS A 6 9.23 -14.15 -30.75
C LYS A 6 8.87 -13.78 -29.32
N MET A 7 7.66 -14.06 -28.84
CA MET A 7 7.29 -13.76 -27.44
C MET A 7 8.01 -14.71 -26.48
N ILE A 8 8.79 -14.16 -25.53
CA ILE A 8 9.51 -14.96 -24.54
C ILE A 8 8.73 -14.93 -23.22
N PHE A 9 8.38 -16.11 -22.71
CA PHE A 9 7.77 -16.26 -21.39
C PHE A 9 8.78 -16.82 -20.40
N ARG A 10 8.86 -16.22 -19.20
CA ARG A 10 9.69 -16.70 -18.09
C ARG A 10 8.84 -17.10 -16.89
N GLN A 11 9.38 -18.01 -16.09
CA GLN A 11 8.74 -18.41 -14.85
C GLN A 11 8.99 -17.36 -13.75
N TYR A 12 7.91 -16.75 -13.26
CA TYR A 12 7.93 -15.91 -12.07
C TYR A 12 7.02 -16.57 -11.02
N GLY A 13 7.59 -16.87 -9.85
CA GLY A 13 6.90 -17.70 -8.87
C GLY A 13 6.60 -19.10 -9.42
N ARG A 14 5.30 -19.37 -9.62
CA ARG A 14 4.79 -20.66 -10.11
C ARG A 14 4.04 -20.55 -11.44
N SER A 15 4.07 -19.39 -12.06
CA SER A 15 3.36 -19.06 -13.29
C SER A 15 4.35 -18.54 -14.34
N ARG A 16 3.97 -18.60 -15.61
CA ARG A 16 4.78 -18.05 -16.70
C ARG A 16 4.16 -16.74 -17.18
N HIS A 17 4.96 -15.70 -17.30
CA HIS A 17 4.52 -14.40 -17.79
C HIS A 17 5.46 -13.89 -18.87
N LEU A 18 4.93 -12.99 -19.71
CA LEU A 18 5.68 -12.32 -20.75
C LEU A 18 6.89 -11.60 -20.13
N LYS A 19 8.04 -11.82 -20.73
CA LYS A 19 9.28 -11.14 -20.37
C LYS A 19 9.41 -9.89 -21.25
N VAL A 20 9.66 -8.74 -20.62
CA VAL A 20 9.85 -7.46 -21.31
C VAL A 20 11.14 -6.83 -20.77
N GLU A 21 12.19 -6.80 -21.57
CA GLU A 21 13.47 -6.15 -21.27
C GLU A 21 13.78 -5.02 -22.26
N THR A 22 13.20 -5.07 -23.46
CA THR A 22 13.47 -4.14 -24.54
C THR A 22 12.21 -3.44 -25.05
N ALA A 23 12.41 -2.31 -25.71
CA ALA A 23 11.31 -1.56 -26.30
C ALA A 23 10.61 -2.32 -27.44
N GLU A 24 11.34 -3.16 -28.18
CA GLU A 24 10.75 -4.02 -29.20
C GLU A 24 9.74 -5.00 -28.61
N GLU A 25 9.90 -5.40 -27.35
CA GLU A 25 9.00 -6.35 -26.70
C GLU A 25 7.71 -5.69 -26.19
N LEU A 26 7.67 -4.37 -26.08
CA LEU A 26 6.45 -3.64 -25.69
C LEU A 26 5.31 -3.85 -26.70
N LYS A 27 5.62 -4.07 -27.98
CA LYS A 27 4.59 -4.40 -28.99
C LYS A 27 3.85 -5.70 -28.67
N TYR A 28 4.54 -6.66 -28.03
CA TYR A 28 3.92 -7.93 -27.62
C TYR A 28 2.94 -7.72 -26.47
N VAL A 29 3.16 -6.72 -25.61
CA VAL A 29 2.23 -6.36 -24.54
C VAL A 29 0.89 -5.89 -25.13
N VAL A 30 0.93 -5.10 -26.21
CA VAL A 30 -0.28 -4.60 -26.88
C VAL A 30 -1.10 -5.75 -27.49
N GLU A 31 -0.43 -6.73 -28.09
CA GLU A 31 -1.08 -7.90 -28.69
C GLU A 31 -1.47 -8.97 -27.67
N LEU A 32 -0.85 -9.00 -26.49
CA LEU A 32 -1.12 -9.98 -25.44
C LEU A 32 -2.54 -9.81 -24.90
N ASP A 33 -3.27 -10.92 -24.84
CA ASP A 33 -4.58 -10.99 -24.19
C ASP A 33 -4.48 -10.57 -22.72
N GLU A 34 -5.35 -9.66 -22.28
CA GLU A 34 -5.35 -9.10 -20.93
C GLU A 34 -5.56 -10.17 -19.85
N ALA A 35 -6.16 -11.32 -20.18
CA ALA A 35 -6.29 -12.45 -19.25
C ALA A 35 -4.93 -13.06 -18.88
N LEU A 36 -3.90 -12.85 -19.69
CA LEU A 36 -2.53 -13.30 -19.43
C LEU A 36 -1.69 -12.28 -18.64
N TRP A 37 -2.21 -11.08 -18.40
CA TRP A 37 -1.55 -10.06 -17.57
C TRP A 37 -1.69 -10.42 -16.10
N VAL A 38 -0.72 -10.03 -15.26
CA VAL A 38 -0.80 -10.22 -13.81
C VAL A 38 -1.87 -9.33 -13.21
N ALA A 39 -1.86 -8.02 -13.53
CA ALA A 39 -2.87 -7.07 -13.13
C ALA A 39 -3.69 -6.58 -14.32
N THR A 40 -4.99 -6.37 -14.11
CA THR A 40 -5.89 -5.71 -15.07
C THR A 40 -6.22 -4.28 -14.70
N SER A 41 -6.06 -3.96 -13.41
CA SER A 41 -6.23 -2.60 -12.90
C SER A 41 -5.42 -2.38 -11.63
N ALA A 42 -4.86 -1.18 -11.47
CA ALA A 42 -4.17 -0.76 -10.26
C ALA A 42 -4.57 0.67 -9.85
N PRO A 43 -4.70 0.98 -8.56
CA PRO A 43 -4.81 2.37 -8.10
C PRO A 43 -3.53 3.15 -8.42
N VAL A 44 -3.67 4.40 -8.84
CA VAL A 44 -2.53 5.28 -9.17
C VAL A 44 -1.62 5.52 -7.97
N ASP A 45 -2.18 5.65 -6.78
CA ASP A 45 -1.46 6.00 -5.55
C ASP A 45 -0.84 4.81 -4.80
N MET A 46 -0.91 3.62 -5.41
CA MET A 46 -0.33 2.37 -4.93
C MET A 46 1.03 2.07 -5.57
N LEU A 47 1.51 2.92 -6.47
CA LEU A 47 2.76 2.74 -7.21
C LEU A 47 3.77 3.83 -6.83
N ASN A 48 4.94 3.41 -6.39
CA ASN A 48 6.10 4.26 -6.11
C ASN A 48 6.86 4.50 -7.42
N CYS A 49 6.34 5.44 -8.21
CA CYS A 49 6.92 5.91 -9.45
C CYS A 49 6.68 7.42 -9.57
N ASP A 50 7.13 8.04 -10.66
CA ASP A 50 6.86 9.44 -10.94
C ASP A 50 5.34 9.70 -11.01
N GLY A 51 4.84 10.59 -10.15
CA GLY A 51 3.40 10.84 -10.05
C GLY A 51 2.80 11.46 -11.32
N THR A 52 3.58 12.19 -12.11
CA THR A 52 3.09 12.74 -13.39
C THR A 52 2.97 11.63 -14.42
N PHE A 53 3.92 10.70 -14.47
CA PHE A 53 3.83 9.50 -15.32
C PHE A 53 2.56 8.69 -15.03
N LEU A 54 2.28 8.41 -13.75
CA LEU A 54 1.12 7.60 -13.37
C LEU A 54 -0.21 8.31 -13.71
N ARG A 55 -0.30 9.63 -13.53
CA ARG A 55 -1.46 10.43 -13.96
C ARG A 55 -1.64 10.46 -15.47
N LEU A 56 -0.55 10.41 -16.24
CA LEU A 56 -0.62 10.36 -17.71
C LEU A 56 -1.16 9.00 -18.21
N LEU A 57 -0.92 7.92 -17.45
CA LEU A 57 -1.49 6.60 -17.74
C LEU A 57 -3.00 6.55 -17.42
N ASP A 58 -3.46 7.15 -16.33
CA ASP A 58 -4.89 7.28 -15.99
C ASP A 58 -5.56 8.37 -16.84
N LYS A 59 -5.67 8.10 -18.14
CA LYS A 59 -6.17 9.02 -19.17
C LYS A 59 -7.56 9.58 -18.82
N ASN A 60 -8.37 8.79 -18.13
CA ASN A 60 -9.74 9.16 -17.76
C ASN A 60 -9.86 9.77 -16.35
N ASN A 61 -8.75 9.97 -15.63
CA ASN A 61 -8.70 10.48 -14.25
C ASN A 61 -9.63 9.73 -13.27
N THR A 62 -9.68 8.41 -13.40
CA THR A 62 -10.50 7.53 -12.55
C THR A 62 -9.84 7.22 -11.21
N GLY A 63 -8.58 7.63 -11.02
CA GLY A 63 -7.71 7.21 -9.92
C GLY A 63 -7.12 5.81 -10.12
N ARG A 64 -7.32 5.21 -11.29
CA ARG A 64 -6.93 3.83 -11.59
C ARG A 64 -6.35 3.73 -12.99
N ILE A 65 -5.39 2.82 -13.17
CA ILE A 65 -4.79 2.51 -14.46
C ILE A 65 -5.39 1.19 -14.96
N LEU A 66 -5.91 1.18 -16.19
CA LEU A 66 -6.53 0.01 -16.84
C LEU A 66 -5.66 -0.55 -17.97
N CYS A 67 -5.84 -1.83 -18.33
CA CYS A 67 -5.11 -2.45 -19.44
C CYS A 67 -5.18 -1.65 -20.75
N SER A 68 -6.38 -1.17 -21.12
CA SER A 68 -6.58 -0.43 -22.36
C SER A 68 -5.75 0.86 -22.40
N GLU A 69 -5.65 1.55 -21.26
CA GLU A 69 -4.87 2.79 -21.16
C GLU A 69 -3.36 2.51 -21.26
N VAL A 70 -2.90 1.38 -20.72
CA VAL A 70 -1.52 0.92 -20.88
C VAL A 70 -1.22 0.56 -22.34
N LYS A 71 -2.14 -0.16 -23.02
CA LYS A 71 -2.01 -0.49 -24.44
C LYS A 71 -1.99 0.77 -25.32
N ASP A 72 -2.88 1.73 -25.06
CA ASP A 72 -2.90 3.04 -25.72
C ASP A 72 -1.58 3.79 -25.52
N ALA A 73 -1.08 3.82 -24.28
CA ALA A 73 0.15 4.52 -23.93
C ALA A 73 1.38 3.91 -24.61
N ILE A 74 1.49 2.58 -24.66
CA ILE A 74 2.56 1.87 -25.38
C ILE A 74 2.46 2.15 -26.88
N SER A 75 1.27 2.04 -27.46
CA SER A 75 1.07 2.27 -28.90
C SER A 75 1.41 3.71 -29.31
N TRP A 76 1.06 4.67 -28.46
CA TRP A 76 1.42 6.08 -28.63
C TRP A 76 2.94 6.28 -28.52
N LEU A 77 3.60 5.71 -27.50
CA LEU A 77 5.04 5.81 -27.31
C LEU A 77 5.81 5.29 -28.53
N LEU A 78 5.46 4.08 -28.98
CA LEU A 78 6.16 3.42 -30.09
C LEU A 78 5.94 4.13 -31.44
N SER A 79 4.77 4.74 -31.67
CA SER A 79 4.49 5.47 -32.91
C SER A 79 5.10 6.88 -32.95
N THR A 80 5.33 7.49 -31.78
CA THR A 80 5.91 8.84 -31.64
C THR A 80 7.44 8.84 -31.82
N LEU A 81 8.10 7.70 -31.67
CA LEU A 81 9.54 7.55 -31.81
C LEU A 81 9.91 6.71 -33.04
N SER A 82 10.89 7.18 -33.81
CA SER A 82 11.53 6.43 -34.89
C SER A 82 12.58 5.45 -34.36
N SER A 83 13.21 5.78 -33.22
CA SER A 83 14.21 4.94 -32.55
C SER A 83 13.78 4.65 -31.11
N HIS A 84 13.85 3.39 -30.71
CA HIS A 84 13.38 2.91 -29.40
C HIS A 84 14.51 2.54 -28.44
N THR A 85 15.77 2.83 -28.80
CA THR A 85 16.96 2.49 -28.00
C THR A 85 16.90 3.14 -26.61
N GLU A 86 16.51 4.41 -26.54
CA GLU A 86 16.46 5.17 -25.29
C GLU A 86 15.34 4.68 -24.34
N ILE A 87 14.30 4.03 -24.87
CA ILE A 87 13.28 3.35 -24.06
C ILE A 87 13.92 2.14 -23.34
N THR A 88 14.70 1.34 -24.07
CA THR A 88 15.40 0.18 -23.49
C THR A 88 16.43 0.61 -22.43
N ALA A 89 17.06 1.77 -22.62
CA ALA A 89 17.99 2.35 -21.67
C ALA A 89 17.32 3.01 -20.45
N HIS A 90 15.99 3.08 -20.39
CA HIS A 90 15.24 3.78 -19.34
C HIS A 90 15.67 5.26 -19.20
N SER A 91 16.01 5.89 -20.33
CA SER A 91 16.68 7.17 -20.36
C SER A 91 15.74 8.34 -20.06
N GLU A 92 16.16 9.24 -19.16
CA GLU A 92 15.51 10.53 -18.92
C GLU A 92 15.91 11.60 -19.95
N THR A 93 16.71 11.23 -20.96
CA THR A 93 17.17 12.12 -22.03
C THR A 93 16.54 11.73 -23.35
N LEU A 94 15.92 12.70 -24.03
CA LEU A 94 15.41 12.53 -25.39
C LEU A 94 16.40 13.11 -26.40
N ARG A 95 16.79 12.28 -27.38
CA ARG A 95 17.50 12.75 -28.58
C ARG A 95 16.49 13.23 -29.62
N LEU A 96 16.72 14.41 -30.19
CA LEU A 96 15.77 15.03 -31.13
C LEU A 96 15.64 14.25 -32.45
N ASN A 97 16.68 13.50 -32.84
CA ASN A 97 16.67 12.64 -34.03
C ASN A 97 15.90 11.33 -33.83
N ALA A 98 15.56 10.95 -32.59
CA ALA A 98 14.79 9.76 -32.29
C ALA A 98 13.27 9.98 -32.44
N VAL A 99 12.82 11.24 -32.53
CA VAL A 99 11.41 11.60 -32.65
C VAL A 99 10.91 11.40 -34.09
N ASN A 100 9.72 10.82 -34.23
CA ASN A 100 9.05 10.64 -35.51
C ASN A 100 8.33 11.92 -35.96
N THR A 101 9.03 12.79 -36.69
CA THR A 101 8.50 14.04 -37.24
C THR A 101 7.49 13.86 -38.38
N GLY A 102 7.26 12.63 -38.86
CA GLY A 102 6.21 12.34 -39.83
C GLY A 102 4.79 12.47 -39.27
N THR A 103 4.64 12.65 -37.95
CA THR A 103 3.35 12.86 -37.28
C THR A 103 3.22 14.28 -36.76
N PRO A 104 2.00 14.86 -36.71
CA PRO A 104 1.79 16.21 -36.15
C PRO A 104 2.29 16.33 -34.70
N GLN A 105 2.08 15.30 -33.88
CA GLN A 105 2.54 15.28 -32.49
C GLN A 105 4.07 15.17 -32.38
N GLY A 106 4.71 14.35 -33.21
CA GLY A 106 6.17 14.26 -33.23
C GLY A 106 6.83 15.57 -33.66
N GLN A 107 6.24 16.31 -34.62
CA GLN A 107 6.72 17.65 -34.96
C GLN A 107 6.58 18.61 -33.78
N GLN A 108 5.42 18.63 -33.10
CA GLN A 108 5.21 19.46 -31.91
C GLN A 108 6.22 19.16 -30.79
N ILE A 109 6.55 17.89 -30.57
CA ILE A 109 7.56 17.46 -29.59
C ILE A 109 8.95 17.96 -29.98
N GLN A 110 9.33 17.84 -31.26
CA GLN A 110 10.63 18.32 -31.72
C GLN A 110 10.74 19.85 -31.60
N ASP A 111 9.68 20.59 -31.96
CA ASP A 111 9.63 22.05 -31.83
C ASP A 111 9.74 22.45 -30.35
N ALA A 112 8.99 21.78 -29.46
CA ALA A 112 9.04 22.02 -28.02
C ALA A 112 10.46 21.78 -27.46
N ALA A 113 11.13 20.71 -27.90
CA ALA A 113 12.48 20.40 -27.45
C ALA A 113 13.48 21.49 -27.89
N ARG A 114 13.39 21.97 -29.13
CA ARG A 114 14.23 23.07 -29.63
C ARG A 114 13.96 24.38 -28.90
N GLU A 115 12.70 24.70 -28.64
CA GLU A 115 12.31 25.88 -27.86
C GLU A 115 12.91 25.85 -26.44
N ILE A 116 12.89 24.68 -25.77
CA ILE A 116 13.48 24.50 -24.43
C ILE A 116 15.00 24.65 -24.45
N ILE A 117 15.68 24.00 -25.39
CA ILE A 117 17.15 24.10 -25.56
C ILE A 117 17.55 25.56 -25.78
N SER A 118 16.86 26.27 -26.67
CA SER A 118 17.11 27.69 -26.94
C SER A 118 16.87 28.55 -25.71
N LYS A 119 15.78 28.31 -24.98
CA LYS A 119 15.43 29.10 -23.78
C LYS A 119 16.42 28.93 -22.63
N LEU A 120 17.06 27.76 -22.53
CA LEU A 120 18.07 27.48 -21.52
C LEU A 120 19.50 27.85 -21.97
N ASN A 121 19.68 28.34 -23.21
CA ASN A 121 20.98 28.64 -23.82
C ASN A 121 21.95 27.44 -23.77
N GLU A 122 21.44 26.25 -23.99
CA GLU A 122 22.22 25.01 -23.94
C GLU A 122 23.15 24.89 -25.16
N THR A 123 24.37 24.39 -24.93
CA THR A 123 25.36 24.20 -26.00
C THR A 123 25.09 22.93 -26.81
N ASP A 124 24.53 21.90 -26.18
CA ASP A 124 24.15 20.65 -26.83
C ASP A 124 22.73 20.77 -27.37
N THR A 125 22.60 20.93 -28.70
CA THR A 125 21.33 21.14 -29.37
C THR A 125 20.67 19.85 -29.86
N GLU A 126 21.27 18.70 -29.59
CA GLU A 126 20.80 17.41 -30.10
C GLU A 126 19.93 16.64 -29.11
N LYS A 127 19.91 17.05 -27.84
CA LYS A 127 19.18 16.36 -26.78
C LYS A 127 18.56 17.29 -25.74
N VAL A 128 17.54 16.79 -25.06
CA VAL A 128 16.89 17.47 -23.93
C VAL A 128 16.60 16.47 -22.80
N THR A 129 16.79 16.89 -21.55
CA THR A 129 16.60 16.06 -20.36
C THR A 129 15.26 16.33 -19.68
N LEU A 130 14.72 15.35 -18.95
CA LEU A 130 13.49 15.52 -18.15
C LEU A 130 13.60 16.70 -17.16
N GLN A 131 14.77 16.87 -16.54
CA GLN A 131 15.03 17.96 -15.61
C GLN A 131 14.90 19.34 -16.28
N GLN A 132 15.52 19.52 -17.47
CA GLN A 132 15.41 20.77 -18.25
C GLN A 132 13.95 21.05 -18.64
N VAL A 133 13.20 20.01 -19.06
CA VAL A 133 11.78 20.15 -19.38
C VAL A 133 10.98 20.62 -18.16
N ARG A 134 11.21 20.02 -16.99
CA ARG A 134 10.54 20.40 -15.73
C ARG A 134 10.92 21.80 -15.26
N GLN A 135 12.16 22.20 -15.45
CA GLN A 135 12.63 23.55 -15.16
C GLN A 135 11.87 24.57 -16.01
N VAL A 136 11.82 24.38 -17.34
CA VAL A 136 11.10 25.29 -18.22
C VAL A 136 9.59 25.25 -17.96
N LYS A 137 9.01 24.08 -17.69
CA LYS A 137 7.61 23.94 -17.28
C LYS A 137 7.28 24.83 -16.08
N THR A 138 8.15 24.81 -15.06
CA THR A 138 7.98 25.62 -13.85
C THR A 138 8.10 27.12 -14.17
N GLN A 139 9.07 27.52 -14.99
CA GLN A 139 9.23 28.91 -15.45
C GLN A 139 8.03 29.42 -16.25
N VAL A 140 7.40 28.56 -17.06
CA VAL A 140 6.18 28.90 -17.79
C VAL A 140 4.99 29.02 -16.85
N ALA A 141 4.85 28.12 -15.89
CA ALA A 141 3.80 28.18 -14.88
C ALA A 141 3.89 29.45 -14.01
N SER A 142 5.09 30.00 -13.84
CA SER A 142 5.34 31.23 -13.08
C SER A 142 5.22 32.51 -13.92
N MET A 143 4.83 32.43 -15.20
CA MET A 143 4.62 33.64 -16.01
C MET A 143 3.48 34.50 -15.45
N PRO A 144 3.51 35.83 -15.62
CA PRO A 144 2.48 36.72 -15.09
C PRO A 144 1.05 36.48 -15.60
N VAL A 145 0.91 35.75 -16.70
CA VAL A 145 -0.39 35.35 -17.26
C VAL A 145 -0.45 33.83 -17.30
N SER A 146 -1.38 33.25 -16.55
CA SER A 146 -1.57 31.80 -16.48
C SER A 146 -2.22 31.23 -17.75
N GLU A 147 -2.15 29.90 -17.90
CA GLU A 147 -2.86 29.19 -18.98
C GLU A 147 -4.39 29.31 -18.90
N ALA A 148 -4.93 29.62 -17.71
CA ALA A 148 -6.36 29.86 -17.51
C ALA A 148 -6.74 31.35 -17.74
N GLY A 149 -5.78 32.19 -18.14
CA GLY A 149 -6.00 33.63 -18.31
C GLY A 149 -6.11 34.39 -16.99
N VAL A 150 -5.53 33.88 -15.91
CA VAL A 150 -5.39 34.62 -14.65
C VAL A 150 -4.18 35.53 -14.76
N VAL A 151 -4.40 36.85 -14.64
CA VAL A 151 -3.40 37.90 -14.87
C VAL A 151 -2.94 38.47 -13.52
N LEU A 152 -1.62 38.47 -13.30
CA LEU A 152 -0.99 39.15 -12.17
C LEU A 152 -0.65 40.60 -12.53
N PRO A 153 -0.52 41.51 -11.54
CA PRO A 153 -0.18 42.92 -11.78
C PRO A 153 1.11 43.11 -12.60
N GLU A 154 2.08 42.21 -12.46
CA GLU A 154 3.36 42.25 -13.18
C GLU A 154 3.22 42.04 -14.69
N ALA A 155 2.08 41.49 -15.16
CA ALA A 155 1.81 41.31 -16.59
C ALA A 155 1.62 42.65 -17.32
N ALA A 156 1.13 43.66 -16.61
CA ALA A 156 0.91 44.99 -17.16
C ALA A 156 2.23 45.76 -17.23
N LYS A 157 2.64 46.20 -18.42
CA LYS A 157 3.80 47.10 -18.60
C LYS A 157 3.49 48.53 -18.17
N ASP A 158 2.24 48.95 -18.39
CA ASP A 158 1.73 50.27 -18.05
C ASP A 158 1.40 50.34 -16.55
N ALA A 159 1.92 51.37 -15.88
CA ALA A 159 1.70 51.59 -14.45
C ALA A 159 0.22 51.82 -14.12
N GLU A 160 -0.55 52.46 -15.02
CA GLU A 160 -1.98 52.71 -14.79
C GLU A 160 -2.79 51.41 -14.83
N ILE A 161 -2.46 50.52 -15.77
CA ILE A 161 -3.11 49.20 -15.89
C ILE A 161 -2.71 48.29 -14.73
N ARG A 162 -1.45 48.35 -14.28
CA ARG A 162 -1.02 47.62 -13.09
C ARG A 162 -1.81 48.04 -11.85
N GLN A 163 -1.93 49.35 -11.63
CA GLN A 163 -2.71 49.90 -10.53
C GLN A 163 -4.19 49.48 -10.63
N PHE A 164 -4.76 49.47 -11.84
CA PHE A 164 -6.10 48.98 -12.07
C PHE A 164 -6.28 47.51 -11.65
N ILE A 165 -5.34 46.62 -12.00
CA ILE A 165 -5.36 45.21 -11.59
C ILE A 165 -5.28 45.08 -10.06
N ASP A 166 -4.37 45.82 -9.43
CA ASP A 166 -4.21 45.83 -7.96
C ASP A 166 -5.49 46.29 -7.24
N ASP A 167 -6.17 47.28 -7.78
CA ASP A 167 -7.41 47.80 -7.20
C ASP A 167 -8.58 46.82 -7.38
N ILE A 168 -8.65 46.09 -8.50
CA ILE A 168 -9.61 44.99 -8.64
C ILE A 168 -9.32 43.90 -7.60
N LEU A 169 -8.05 43.50 -7.41
CA LEU A 169 -7.67 42.49 -6.42
C LEU A 169 -8.09 42.89 -5.00
N LYS A 170 -7.87 44.15 -4.62
CA LYS A 170 -8.23 44.65 -3.28
C LYS A 170 -9.73 44.72 -3.03
N THR A 171 -10.53 44.90 -4.09
CA THR A 171 -11.97 45.14 -3.97
C THR A 171 -12.80 43.88 -4.18
N ILE A 172 -12.51 43.11 -5.23
CA ILE A 172 -13.25 41.89 -5.61
C ILE A 172 -12.58 40.62 -5.07
N GLY A 173 -11.28 40.68 -4.76
CA GLY A 173 -10.46 39.49 -4.53
C GLY A 173 -9.92 38.90 -5.84
N GLY A 174 -9.07 37.87 -5.73
CA GLY A 174 -8.46 37.21 -6.88
C GLY A 174 -8.80 35.73 -7.02
N THR A 175 -8.34 35.15 -8.13
CA THR A 175 -8.28 33.70 -8.33
C THR A 175 -6.85 33.22 -8.15
N ALA A 176 -6.68 32.02 -7.58
CA ALA A 176 -5.37 31.43 -7.40
C ALA A 176 -4.60 31.30 -8.73
N HIS A 177 -3.37 31.81 -8.73
CA HIS A 177 -2.42 31.68 -9.82
C HIS A 177 -1.46 30.50 -9.53
N PRO A 178 -0.98 29.76 -10.55
CA PRO A 178 -0.09 28.61 -10.35
C PRO A 178 1.23 28.88 -9.58
N ASN A 179 1.63 30.13 -9.42
CA ASN A 179 2.81 30.53 -8.62
C ASN A 179 2.50 30.76 -7.13
N GLY A 180 1.24 30.59 -6.71
CA GLY A 180 0.78 30.81 -5.34
C GLY A 180 0.25 32.22 -5.04
N ALA A 181 0.36 33.16 -5.97
CA ALA A 181 -0.26 34.49 -5.85
C ALA A 181 -1.74 34.47 -6.26
N GLU A 182 -2.44 35.57 -6.03
CA GLU A 182 -3.79 35.79 -6.55
C GLU A 182 -3.76 36.76 -7.74
N GLY A 183 -4.57 36.49 -8.75
CA GLY A 183 -4.68 37.32 -9.95
C GLY A 183 -6.11 37.53 -10.42
N ILE A 184 -6.26 38.27 -11.51
CA ILE A 184 -7.56 38.66 -12.07
C ILE A 184 -7.85 37.87 -13.35
N GLY A 185 -8.99 37.18 -13.37
CA GLY A 185 -9.53 36.55 -14.57
C GLY A 185 -10.74 37.31 -15.13
N SER A 186 -11.35 36.74 -16.17
CA SER A 186 -12.54 37.33 -16.83
C SER A 186 -13.71 37.59 -15.88
N ALA A 187 -13.92 36.69 -14.90
CA ALA A 187 -15.03 36.80 -13.95
C ALA A 187 -14.86 37.99 -13.00
N GLN A 188 -13.65 38.17 -12.44
CA GLN A 188 -13.35 39.30 -11.55
C GLN A 188 -13.43 40.63 -12.30
N LEU A 189 -12.91 40.70 -13.53
CA LEU A 189 -13.06 41.89 -14.37
C LEU A 189 -14.53 42.22 -14.63
N ALA A 190 -15.36 41.23 -14.99
CA ALA A 190 -16.77 41.45 -15.23
C ALA A 190 -17.49 41.96 -13.97
N SER A 191 -17.25 41.32 -12.82
CA SER A 191 -17.85 41.72 -11.54
C SER A 191 -17.42 43.14 -11.14
N PHE A 192 -16.14 43.49 -11.31
CA PHE A 192 -15.66 44.84 -11.05
C PHE A 192 -16.37 45.88 -11.91
N LEU A 193 -16.46 45.65 -13.23
CA LEU A 193 -17.08 46.60 -14.15
C LEU A 193 -18.57 46.80 -13.86
N GLU A 194 -19.28 45.73 -13.49
CA GLU A 194 -20.68 45.79 -13.10
C GLU A 194 -20.88 46.61 -11.81
N GLN A 195 -20.09 46.32 -10.77
CA GLN A 195 -20.16 47.05 -9.49
C GLN A 195 -19.75 48.52 -9.66
N ALA A 196 -18.70 48.80 -10.44
CA ALA A 196 -18.23 50.16 -10.70
C ALA A 196 -19.26 50.99 -11.49
N ALA A 197 -19.93 50.41 -12.49
CA ALA A 197 -20.97 51.07 -13.26
C ALA A 197 -22.22 51.33 -12.41
N SER A 198 -22.63 50.36 -11.59
CA SER A 198 -23.76 50.51 -10.67
C SER A 198 -23.51 51.64 -9.65
N GLU A 199 -22.29 51.72 -9.10
CA GLU A 199 -21.92 52.76 -8.14
C GLU A 199 -21.89 54.15 -8.78
N LEU A 200 -21.35 54.29 -9.99
CA LEU A 200 -21.36 55.56 -10.69
C LEU A 200 -22.78 56.04 -11.01
N HIS A 201 -23.65 55.15 -11.45
CA HIS A 201 -25.04 55.48 -11.72
C HIS A 201 -25.78 55.94 -10.44
N ARG A 202 -25.48 55.30 -9.30
CA ARG A 202 -26.02 55.68 -7.99
C ARG A 202 -25.54 57.08 -7.56
N CYS A 203 -24.25 57.37 -7.71
CA CYS A 203 -23.67 58.69 -7.41
C CYS A 203 -24.29 59.80 -8.27
N GLU A 204 -24.53 59.55 -9.56
CA GLU A 204 -25.18 60.50 -10.47
C GLU A 204 -26.64 60.80 -10.06
N GLN A 205 -27.33 59.85 -9.43
CA GLN A 205 -28.69 60.03 -8.93
C GLN A 205 -28.75 60.72 -7.54
N GLY A 206 -27.61 60.99 -6.90
CA GLY A 206 -27.54 61.63 -5.58
C GLY A 206 -28.04 60.75 -4.42
N ASN A 207 -28.10 59.43 -4.60
CA ASN A 207 -28.57 58.50 -3.59
C ASN A 207 -27.44 58.07 -2.65
N ALA A 208 -27.61 58.28 -1.35
CA ALA A 208 -26.69 57.74 -0.34
C ALA A 208 -26.86 56.22 -0.22
N PRO A 209 -25.75 55.46 -0.10
CA PRO A 209 -25.81 54.00 0.03
C PRO A 209 -26.49 53.61 1.35
N ALA A 210 -27.43 52.66 1.29
CA ALA A 210 -27.89 51.95 2.49
C ALA A 210 -26.74 51.09 3.05
N ASP A 211 -26.75 50.79 4.35
CA ASP A 211 -25.66 50.03 5.00
C ASP A 211 -25.47 48.62 4.39
N GLU A 212 -26.52 48.05 3.81
CA GLU A 212 -26.53 46.73 3.15
C GLU A 212 -25.97 46.75 1.71
N ASP A 213 -25.83 47.93 1.09
CA ASP A 213 -25.37 48.09 -0.31
C ASP A 213 -23.88 48.50 -0.43
N LYS A 214 -23.17 48.60 0.69
CA LYS A 214 -21.76 49.02 0.71
C LYS A 214 -20.86 47.95 0.08
N THR A 215 -20.40 48.20 -1.15
CA THR A 215 -19.40 47.37 -1.82
C THR A 215 -17.99 47.90 -1.58
N ALA A 216 -16.98 47.01 -1.58
CA ALA A 216 -15.58 47.43 -1.45
C ALA A 216 -15.12 48.33 -2.61
N VAL A 217 -15.76 48.23 -3.78
CA VAL A 217 -15.47 49.08 -4.95
C VAL A 217 -15.70 50.56 -4.67
N MET A 218 -16.61 50.90 -3.75
CA MET A 218 -16.91 52.28 -3.36
C MET A 218 -15.71 53.01 -2.75
N SER A 219 -14.78 52.29 -2.12
CA SER A 219 -13.60 52.92 -1.49
C SER A 219 -12.60 53.49 -2.51
N LEU A 220 -12.76 53.19 -3.80
CA LEU A 220 -11.89 53.72 -4.86
C LEU A 220 -12.21 55.17 -5.24
N GLY A 221 -13.43 55.64 -4.95
CA GLY A 221 -13.90 57.00 -5.24
C GLY A 221 -14.31 57.22 -6.70
N GLU A 222 -15.24 58.15 -6.90
CA GLU A 222 -15.93 58.39 -8.17
C GLU A 222 -14.97 58.69 -9.35
N GLN A 223 -13.97 59.56 -9.14
CA GLN A 223 -13.02 59.93 -10.18
C GLN A 223 -12.23 58.74 -10.73
N LYS A 224 -11.83 57.83 -9.83
CA LYS A 224 -11.06 56.64 -10.18
C LYS A 224 -11.94 55.61 -10.90
N LEU A 225 -13.19 55.44 -10.45
CA LEU A 225 -14.16 54.58 -11.13
C LEU A 225 -14.47 55.07 -12.54
N ARG A 226 -14.68 56.39 -12.75
CA ARG A 226 -14.91 56.95 -14.10
C ARG A 226 -13.74 56.65 -15.03
N LYS A 227 -12.52 56.82 -14.54
CA LYS A 227 -11.29 56.49 -15.28
C LYS A 227 -11.23 55.00 -15.63
N TYR A 228 -11.50 54.11 -14.67
CA TYR A 228 -11.43 52.66 -14.90
C TYR A 228 -12.54 52.09 -15.77
N LEU A 229 -13.66 52.78 -15.92
CA LEU A 229 -14.70 52.44 -16.89
C LEU A 229 -14.37 52.87 -18.33
N GLU A 230 -13.30 53.64 -18.56
CA GLU A 230 -12.84 53.91 -19.91
C GLU A 230 -12.48 52.60 -20.63
N PRO A 231 -12.86 52.43 -21.92
CA PRO A 231 -12.65 51.17 -22.64
C PRO A 231 -11.20 50.68 -22.67
N ARG A 232 -10.22 51.59 -22.56
CA ARG A 232 -8.78 51.27 -22.51
C ARG A 232 -8.46 50.25 -21.42
N PHE A 233 -8.94 50.45 -20.19
CA PHE A 233 -8.60 49.59 -19.05
C PHE A 233 -9.13 48.16 -19.24
N ALA A 234 -10.43 48.04 -19.52
CA ALA A 234 -11.08 46.76 -19.75
C ALA A 234 -10.48 46.03 -20.97
N ASN A 235 -10.18 46.74 -22.07
CA ASN A 235 -9.60 46.14 -23.26
C ASN A 235 -8.15 45.70 -23.05
N SER A 236 -7.34 46.48 -22.33
CA SER A 236 -5.98 46.08 -21.97
C SER A 236 -5.98 44.82 -21.10
N LEU A 237 -6.83 44.75 -20.08
CA LEU A 237 -6.89 43.55 -19.23
C LEU A 237 -7.46 42.34 -19.99
N ARG A 238 -8.49 42.51 -20.83
CA ARG A 238 -8.99 41.44 -21.72
C ARG A 238 -7.90 40.92 -22.66
N SER A 239 -7.05 41.80 -23.19
CA SER A 239 -5.91 41.39 -24.03
C SER A 239 -4.89 40.57 -23.23
N LEU A 240 -4.56 40.98 -22.00
CA LEU A 240 -3.67 40.20 -21.13
C LEU A 240 -4.28 38.84 -20.75
N ILE A 241 -5.59 38.79 -20.49
CA ILE A 241 -6.29 37.53 -20.24
C ILE A 241 -6.22 36.63 -21.49
N ALA A 242 -6.42 37.20 -22.68
CA ALA A 242 -6.35 36.47 -23.94
C ALA A 242 -4.93 35.91 -24.23
N ASP A 243 -3.87 36.57 -23.74
CA ASP A 243 -2.49 36.03 -23.80
C ASP A 243 -2.34 34.72 -23.03
N GLY A 244 -3.27 34.38 -22.11
CA GLY A 244 -3.32 33.08 -21.46
C GLY A 244 -3.44 31.91 -22.45
N THR A 245 -4.04 32.13 -23.63
CA THR A 245 -4.08 31.12 -24.70
C THR A 245 -2.68 30.79 -25.25
N ARG A 246 -1.78 31.78 -25.33
CA ARG A 246 -0.38 31.57 -25.72
C ARG A 246 0.37 30.81 -24.63
N THR A 247 0.16 31.14 -23.36
CA THR A 247 0.72 30.38 -22.23
C THR A 247 0.24 28.94 -22.25
N ALA A 248 -1.06 28.71 -22.49
CA ALA A 248 -1.65 27.38 -22.59
C ALA A 248 -1.05 26.57 -23.76
N ALA A 249 -0.88 27.18 -24.93
CA ALA A 249 -0.27 26.53 -26.09
C ALA A 249 1.18 26.09 -25.80
N MET A 250 1.98 26.96 -25.19
CA MET A 250 3.36 26.63 -24.80
C MET A 250 3.39 25.54 -23.72
N MET A 251 2.52 25.62 -22.72
CA MET A 251 2.44 24.60 -21.66
C MET A 251 2.04 23.23 -22.22
N ASN A 252 1.10 23.17 -23.17
CA ASN A 252 0.69 21.91 -23.81
C ASN A 252 1.84 21.24 -24.57
N LYS A 253 2.64 22.02 -25.31
CA LYS A 253 3.87 21.52 -25.96
C LYS A 253 4.85 20.93 -24.95
N ILE A 254 5.10 21.64 -23.85
CA ILE A 254 6.01 21.20 -22.78
C ILE A 254 5.49 19.91 -22.11
N ARG A 255 4.19 19.83 -21.81
CA ARG A 255 3.56 18.63 -21.23
C ARG A 255 3.63 17.43 -22.17
N LEU A 256 3.47 17.64 -23.48
CA LEU A 256 3.57 16.59 -24.49
C LEU A 256 5.00 16.02 -24.56
N LEU A 257 6.01 16.89 -24.52
CA LEU A 257 7.41 16.48 -24.45
C LEU A 257 7.74 15.78 -23.12
N GLU A 258 7.27 16.30 -21.98
CA GLU A 258 7.44 15.63 -20.68
C GLU A 258 6.81 14.24 -20.70
N LYS A 259 5.60 14.09 -21.25
CA LYS A 259 4.93 12.80 -21.43
C LYS A 259 5.79 11.82 -22.21
N LEU A 260 6.39 12.23 -23.32
CA LEU A 260 7.24 11.35 -24.11
C LEU A 260 8.44 10.86 -23.32
N ILE A 261 9.15 11.76 -22.62
CA ILE A 261 10.34 11.40 -21.83
C ILE A 261 9.96 10.48 -20.66
N LEU A 262 8.85 10.78 -19.96
CA LEU A 262 8.36 9.94 -18.87
C LEU A 262 7.99 8.53 -19.36
N TYR A 263 7.34 8.42 -20.52
CA TYR A 263 7.01 7.13 -21.11
C TYR A 263 8.27 6.39 -21.55
N GLN A 264 9.23 7.07 -22.15
CA GLN A 264 10.52 6.49 -22.51
C GLN A 264 11.26 5.92 -21.28
N CYS A 265 11.30 6.67 -20.18
CA CYS A 265 12.01 6.28 -18.97
C CYS A 265 11.32 5.13 -18.22
N TYR A 266 9.99 5.22 -18.02
CA TYR A 266 9.29 4.36 -17.07
C TYR A 266 8.45 3.24 -17.67
N MET A 267 8.15 3.23 -18.97
CA MET A 267 7.18 2.28 -19.55
C MET A 267 7.58 0.81 -19.37
N ILE A 268 8.84 0.46 -19.61
CA ILE A 268 9.31 -0.93 -19.42
C ILE A 268 9.21 -1.34 -17.95
N GLU A 269 9.68 -0.48 -17.04
CA GLU A 269 9.63 -0.77 -15.61
C GLU A 269 8.18 -0.88 -15.12
N PHE A 270 7.29 0.00 -15.58
CA PHE A 270 5.87 -0.05 -15.25
C PHE A 270 5.20 -1.35 -15.74
N VAL A 271 5.43 -1.74 -17.00
CA VAL A 271 4.94 -3.01 -17.56
C VAL A 271 5.46 -4.20 -16.75
N ASN A 272 6.71 -4.16 -16.29
CA ASN A 272 7.29 -5.17 -15.40
C ASN A 272 6.76 -5.13 -13.96
N ASN A 273 5.93 -4.15 -13.60
CA ASN A 273 5.24 -4.07 -12.32
C ASN A 273 3.70 -4.15 -12.45
N PHE A 274 3.19 -4.33 -13.67
CA PHE A 274 1.76 -4.40 -13.96
C PHE A 274 1.38 -5.65 -14.78
N VAL A 275 2.13 -5.96 -15.84
CA VAL A 275 1.83 -7.07 -16.77
C VAL A 275 2.45 -8.38 -16.31
N SER A 276 3.69 -8.36 -15.81
CA SER A 276 4.47 -9.59 -15.58
C SER A 276 5.06 -9.76 -14.17
N PHE A 277 5.19 -8.66 -13.41
CA PHE A 277 5.70 -8.64 -12.03
C PHE A 277 7.06 -9.34 -11.78
N PRO A 278 8.07 -9.35 -12.69
CA PRO A 278 9.39 -9.92 -12.38
C PRO A 278 10.01 -9.36 -11.09
N ARG A 279 9.84 -8.05 -10.85
CA ARG A 279 10.46 -7.33 -9.72
C ARG A 279 10.04 -7.88 -8.37
N LEU A 280 8.81 -8.35 -8.24
CA LEU A 280 8.34 -8.97 -7.01
C LEU A 280 9.13 -10.23 -6.63
N TYR A 281 9.64 -10.96 -7.62
CA TYR A 281 10.36 -12.21 -7.44
C TYR A 281 11.88 -12.05 -7.48
N ASP A 282 12.37 -10.82 -7.68
CA ASP A 282 13.78 -10.47 -7.61
C ASP A 282 14.15 -10.06 -6.19
N THR A 283 15.30 -10.51 -5.70
CA THR A 283 15.81 -10.15 -4.36
C THR A 283 16.73 -8.93 -4.39
N HIS A 284 17.05 -8.43 -5.59
CA HIS A 284 17.97 -7.30 -5.80
C HIS A 284 17.25 -6.01 -6.19
N SER A 285 15.97 -6.09 -6.56
CA SER A 285 15.14 -4.93 -6.89
C SER A 285 13.84 -4.98 -6.11
N ARG A 286 13.17 -3.83 -6.01
CA ARG A 286 11.85 -3.71 -5.37
C ARG A 286 10.78 -3.56 -6.44
N ALA A 287 9.61 -4.13 -6.19
CA ALA A 287 8.46 -3.83 -7.01
C ALA A 287 7.90 -2.43 -6.70
N MET A 288 7.28 -1.78 -7.70
CA MET A 288 6.76 -0.42 -7.57
C MET A 288 5.70 -0.28 -6.47
N PHE A 289 4.96 -1.33 -6.12
CA PHE A 289 3.93 -1.26 -5.07
C PHE A 289 4.46 -1.48 -3.65
N GLU A 290 5.77 -1.75 -3.49
CA GLU A 290 6.37 -1.93 -2.17
C GLU A 290 6.56 -0.59 -1.47
N MET A 291 6.08 -0.47 -0.23
CA MET A 291 6.23 0.73 0.59
C MET A 291 7.57 0.80 1.34
N GLY A 292 8.28 -0.32 1.49
CA GLY A 292 9.53 -0.36 2.26
C GLY A 292 9.80 -1.67 2.99
N SER A 293 10.59 -1.58 4.06
CA SER A 293 10.96 -2.70 4.93
C SER A 293 10.67 -2.40 6.40
N LEU A 294 10.39 -3.42 7.19
CA LEU A 294 10.21 -3.33 8.64
C LEU A 294 11.32 -4.10 9.36
N VAL A 295 11.87 -3.54 10.44
CA VAL A 295 12.77 -4.25 11.35
C VAL A 295 12.09 -4.41 12.70
N MET A 296 11.92 -5.66 13.12
CA MET A 296 11.21 -6.01 14.36
C MET A 296 11.57 -7.43 14.79
N ASP A 297 11.67 -7.68 16.10
CA ASP A 297 11.91 -9.03 16.65
C ASP A 297 13.18 -9.72 16.11
N GLY A 298 14.27 -8.96 15.93
CA GLY A 298 15.52 -9.47 15.36
C GLY A 298 15.41 -9.96 13.92
N ARG A 299 14.35 -9.54 13.21
CA ARG A 299 14.05 -9.89 11.82
C ARG A 299 13.91 -8.64 10.97
N ARG A 300 14.20 -8.79 9.69
CA ARG A 300 13.89 -7.82 8.65
C ARG A 300 12.78 -8.40 7.77
N PHE A 301 11.74 -7.60 7.57
CA PHE A 301 10.64 -7.89 6.67
C PHE A 301 10.79 -7.00 5.45
N ASN A 302 11.02 -7.59 4.28
CA ASN A 302 11.41 -6.85 3.07
C ASN A 302 10.24 -6.47 2.15
N LEU A 303 9.02 -6.81 2.53
CA LEU A 303 7.81 -6.50 1.78
C LEU A 303 6.80 -5.81 2.70
N ALA A 304 6.33 -4.63 2.30
CA ALA A 304 5.23 -3.92 2.91
C ALA A 304 4.33 -3.36 1.80
N VAL A 305 3.02 -3.54 1.92
CA VAL A 305 2.03 -3.05 0.94
C VAL A 305 1.13 -2.04 1.63
N LYS A 306 0.87 -0.88 1.01
CA LYS A 306 0.00 0.16 1.55
C LYS A 306 -1.43 -0.34 1.76
N VAL A 307 -2.06 0.06 2.85
CA VAL A 307 -3.45 -0.31 3.20
C VAL A 307 -4.27 0.96 3.40
N HIS A 308 -5.35 1.11 2.63
CA HIS A 308 -6.29 2.23 2.79
C HIS A 308 -7.38 1.95 3.82
N ASP A 309 -7.99 0.77 3.73
CA ASP A 309 -9.06 0.33 4.62
C ASP A 309 -8.65 -1.03 5.20
N ARG A 310 -8.22 -1.01 6.46
CA ARG A 310 -7.82 -2.20 7.22
C ARG A 310 -8.93 -3.25 7.22
N ALA A 311 -10.17 -2.87 7.48
CA ALA A 311 -11.27 -3.81 7.62
C ALA A 311 -11.56 -4.51 6.29
N ARG A 312 -11.59 -3.77 5.19
CA ARG A 312 -11.71 -4.35 3.84
C ARG A 312 -10.53 -5.23 3.49
N HIS A 313 -9.31 -4.76 3.77
CA HIS A 313 -8.10 -5.50 3.45
C HIS A 313 -8.02 -6.82 4.22
N ILE A 314 -8.41 -6.85 5.52
CA ILE A 314 -8.46 -8.09 6.32
C ILE A 314 -9.39 -9.13 5.69
N ARG A 315 -10.58 -8.72 5.25
CA ARG A 315 -11.56 -9.65 4.64
C ARG A 315 -11.02 -10.33 3.38
N ILE A 316 -10.35 -9.57 2.52
CA ILE A 316 -9.81 -10.08 1.25
C ILE A 316 -8.50 -10.86 1.48
N ALA A 317 -7.56 -10.27 2.24
CA ALA A 317 -6.26 -10.87 2.49
C ALA A 317 -6.31 -12.15 3.34
N GLY A 318 -7.42 -12.44 4.02
CA GLY A 318 -7.65 -13.74 4.67
C GLY A 318 -7.50 -14.94 3.73
N ALA A 319 -7.76 -14.77 2.43
CA ALA A 319 -7.58 -15.82 1.42
C ALA A 319 -6.10 -16.08 1.05
N SER A 320 -5.16 -15.22 1.49
CA SER A 320 -3.73 -15.31 1.15
C SER A 320 -3.02 -16.55 1.72
N ASN A 321 -3.59 -17.19 2.75
CA ASN A 321 -2.94 -18.23 3.57
C ASN A 321 -1.61 -17.81 4.20
N MET A 322 -1.35 -16.50 4.35
CA MET A 322 -0.13 -15.97 4.94
C MET A 322 -0.39 -15.40 6.33
N TYR A 323 0.62 -15.48 7.20
CA TYR A 323 0.63 -14.72 8.44
C TYR A 323 0.87 -13.27 8.06
N LEU A 324 -0.05 -12.37 8.42
CA LEU A 324 -0.02 -10.98 7.98
C LEU A 324 -0.06 -10.06 9.18
N MET A 325 0.87 -9.12 9.25
CA MET A 325 0.85 -8.05 10.25
C MET A 325 0.36 -6.77 9.57
N TYR A 326 -0.59 -6.09 10.20
CA TYR A 326 -0.93 -4.72 9.87
C TYR A 326 -0.15 -3.83 10.81
N VAL A 327 0.57 -2.88 10.23
CA VAL A 327 1.51 -2.02 10.93
C VAL A 327 1.16 -0.58 10.62
N GLU A 328 0.93 0.19 11.68
CA GLU A 328 0.72 1.62 11.61
C GLU A 328 2.08 2.31 11.69
N ILE A 329 2.36 3.16 10.70
CA ILE A 329 3.57 3.94 10.58
C ILE A 329 3.21 5.37 10.96
N THR A 330 3.95 5.94 11.90
CA THR A 330 3.78 7.34 12.32
C THR A 330 4.88 8.19 11.69
N PRO A 331 4.57 9.00 10.66
CA PRO A 331 5.55 9.91 10.09
C PRO A 331 5.94 11.01 11.09
N SER A 332 7.12 11.60 10.92
CA SER A 332 7.51 12.78 11.69
C SER A 332 6.66 14.00 11.30
N GLY A 333 6.15 14.74 12.29
CA GLY A 333 5.34 15.95 12.08
C GLY A 333 3.82 15.69 12.07
N GLU A 334 3.03 16.59 11.46
CA GLU A 334 1.56 16.53 11.41
C GLU A 334 1.00 15.68 10.24
N SER A 335 1.83 14.84 9.63
CA SER A 335 1.37 13.99 8.53
C SER A 335 0.44 12.87 9.01
N PRO A 336 -0.57 12.49 8.22
CA PRO A 336 -1.47 11.40 8.59
C PRO A 336 -0.71 10.08 8.71
N LYS A 337 -1.15 9.24 9.66
CA LYS A 337 -0.61 7.90 9.83
C LYS A 337 -0.83 7.06 8.59
N ILE A 338 0.15 6.23 8.24
CA ILE A 338 0.11 5.35 7.08
C ILE A 338 0.01 3.92 7.60
N GLU A 339 -0.86 3.11 7.00
CA GLU A 339 -0.96 1.70 7.35
C GLU A 339 -0.40 0.81 6.24
N VAL A 340 0.33 -0.23 6.65
CA VAL A 340 0.89 -1.22 5.73
C VAL A 340 0.62 -2.66 6.19
N ALA A 341 0.44 -3.55 5.22
CA ALA A 341 0.36 -4.99 5.40
C ALA A 341 1.74 -5.62 5.14
N VAL A 342 2.28 -6.30 6.14
CA VAL A 342 3.62 -6.91 6.15
C VAL A 342 3.49 -8.43 6.33
N PRO A 343 3.70 -9.23 5.28
CA PRO A 343 3.60 -10.69 5.39
C PRO A 343 4.82 -11.29 6.10
N VAL A 344 4.56 -12.28 6.95
CA VAL A 344 5.57 -13.07 7.64
C VAL A 344 5.66 -14.44 6.96
N THR A 345 6.74 -14.65 6.22
CA THR A 345 6.84 -15.74 5.24
C THR A 345 7.88 -16.81 5.57
N SER A 346 8.71 -16.57 6.59
CA SER A 346 9.77 -17.50 7.01
C SER A 346 10.06 -17.34 8.52
N GLY A 347 10.58 -18.41 9.13
CA GLY A 347 10.78 -18.51 10.58
C GLY A 347 9.53 -18.98 11.32
N GLY A 348 9.15 -18.29 12.39
CA GLY A 348 7.93 -18.58 13.15
C GLY A 348 7.36 -17.34 13.83
N LYS A 349 6.26 -17.49 14.58
CA LYS A 349 5.59 -16.37 15.25
C LYS A 349 6.54 -15.61 16.17
N GLY A 350 7.32 -16.32 16.99
CA GLY A 350 8.22 -15.69 17.95
C GLY A 350 7.46 -14.76 18.89
N ASN A 351 7.98 -13.55 19.10
CA ASN A 351 7.33 -12.54 19.93
C ASN A 351 6.52 -11.54 19.10
N LEU A 352 5.97 -11.93 17.94
CA LEU A 352 5.09 -11.05 17.17
C LEU A 352 3.70 -11.05 17.80
N CYS A 353 3.29 -9.88 18.27
CA CYS A 353 1.99 -9.63 18.86
C CYS A 353 1.52 -8.21 18.52
N ILE A 354 0.24 -7.95 18.76
CA ILE A 354 -0.32 -6.60 18.68
C ILE A 354 0.42 -5.70 19.69
N SER A 355 0.55 -4.41 19.35
CA SER A 355 1.31 -3.37 20.06
C SER A 355 2.82 -3.58 20.12
N LYS A 356 3.35 -4.54 19.36
CA LYS A 356 4.80 -4.63 19.20
C LYS A 356 5.30 -3.49 18.34
N ARG A 357 6.36 -2.82 18.81
CA ARG A 357 7.04 -1.75 18.09
C ARG A 357 8.21 -2.25 17.25
N GLY A 358 8.51 -1.51 16.19
CA GLY A 358 9.64 -1.72 15.30
C GLY A 358 9.99 -0.44 14.56
N VAL A 359 10.93 -0.53 13.64
CA VAL A 359 11.37 0.60 12.80
C VAL A 359 11.02 0.31 11.35
N PHE A 360 10.26 1.20 10.72
CA PHE A 360 9.93 1.12 9.31
C PHE A 360 10.89 1.98 8.48
N TYR A 361 11.35 1.42 7.37
CA TYR A 361 12.20 2.06 6.39
C TYR A 361 11.41 2.20 5.10
N ASP A 362 11.16 3.42 4.63
CA ASP A 362 10.51 3.60 3.33
C ASP A 362 11.44 3.24 2.15
N THR A 363 10.94 3.36 0.93
CA THR A 363 11.72 3.10 -0.30
C THR A 363 12.90 4.06 -0.49
N ALA A 364 12.88 5.23 0.15
CA ALA A 364 13.99 6.19 0.16
C ALA A 364 14.97 5.94 1.33
N GLY A 365 14.69 4.97 2.19
CA GLY A 365 15.52 4.62 3.36
C GLY A 365 15.29 5.51 4.58
N ARG A 366 14.23 6.35 4.59
CA ARG A 366 13.88 7.16 5.75
C ARG A 366 13.22 6.30 6.83
N GLU A 367 13.54 6.61 8.08
CA GLU A 367 13.11 5.84 9.25
C GLU A 367 11.85 6.43 9.89
N TYR A 368 10.94 5.54 10.32
CA TYR A 368 9.70 5.89 10.99
C TYR A 368 9.37 4.90 12.12
N ASP A 369 8.68 5.39 13.15
CA ASP A 369 8.16 4.53 14.22
C ASP A 369 6.98 3.70 13.69
N ALA A 370 6.95 2.44 14.10
CA ALA A 370 6.02 1.45 13.56
C ALA A 370 5.44 0.57 14.67
N GLU A 371 4.12 0.41 14.69
CA GLU A 371 3.41 -0.39 15.69
C GLU A 371 2.47 -1.41 15.03
N VAL A 372 2.51 -2.67 15.48
CA VAL A 372 1.59 -3.71 15.00
C VAL A 372 0.20 -3.48 15.58
N VAL A 373 -0.77 -3.23 14.72
CA VAL A 373 -2.15 -2.93 15.12
C VAL A 373 -3.11 -4.09 14.92
N HIS A 374 -2.81 -5.02 14.00
CA HIS A 374 -3.62 -6.21 13.77
C HIS A 374 -2.79 -7.35 13.19
N ILE A 375 -3.23 -8.60 13.39
CA ILE A 375 -2.55 -9.80 12.88
C ILE A 375 -3.58 -10.80 12.34
N ILE A 376 -3.34 -11.29 11.12
CA ILE A 376 -4.00 -12.50 10.61
C ILE A 376 -3.07 -13.69 10.89
N GLU A 377 -3.54 -14.63 11.69
CA GLU A 377 -2.78 -15.83 12.04
C GLU A 377 -2.92 -16.93 10.97
N ASN A 378 -1.80 -17.32 10.37
CA ASN A 378 -1.68 -18.50 9.50
C ASN A 378 -0.30 -19.17 9.75
N PRO A 379 -0.11 -20.44 9.37
CA PRO A 379 1.18 -21.10 9.51
C PRO A 379 2.31 -20.38 8.76
N ILE A 380 3.44 -20.08 9.42
CA ILE A 380 4.60 -19.42 8.81
C ILE A 380 5.58 -20.45 8.25
N SER A 381 5.86 -21.51 9.02
CA SER A 381 6.73 -22.61 8.62
C SER A 381 6.12 -23.99 8.93
N PHE A 382 6.64 -25.01 8.25
CA PHE A 382 6.18 -26.39 8.43
C PHE A 382 6.48 -26.91 9.84
N SER A 383 7.68 -26.64 10.37
CA SER A 383 8.07 -27.04 11.72
C SER A 383 7.20 -26.40 12.80
N GLU A 384 6.85 -25.13 12.64
CA GLU A 384 5.91 -24.46 13.56
C GLU A 384 4.51 -25.08 13.51
N ALA A 385 4.00 -25.36 12.32
CA ALA A 385 2.68 -25.97 12.17
C ALA A 385 2.61 -27.35 12.84
N LEU A 386 3.66 -28.17 12.71
CA LEU A 386 3.79 -29.48 13.35
C LEU A 386 3.86 -29.38 14.88
N LEU A 387 4.61 -28.42 15.41
CA LEU A 387 4.83 -28.27 16.86
C LEU A 387 3.65 -27.58 17.57
N SER A 388 2.84 -26.81 16.85
CA SER A 388 1.77 -26.01 17.43
C SER A 388 0.74 -26.79 18.28
N PRO A 389 0.28 -28.01 17.91
CA PRO A 389 -0.66 -28.77 18.74
C PRO A 389 -0.01 -29.27 20.04
N PHE A 390 1.26 -29.66 19.99
CA PHE A 390 2.02 -30.12 21.15
C PHE A 390 2.31 -28.99 22.13
N GLN A 391 2.67 -27.80 21.62
CA GLN A 391 2.85 -26.61 22.45
C GLN A 391 1.54 -26.24 23.16
N ARG A 392 0.39 -26.35 22.48
CA ARG A 392 -0.93 -26.12 23.10
C ARG A 392 -1.23 -27.16 24.17
N LEU A 393 -0.98 -28.45 23.90
CA LEU A 393 -1.20 -29.51 24.88
C LEU A 393 -0.28 -29.37 26.10
N GLY A 394 0.99 -29.02 25.88
CA GLY A 394 1.94 -28.70 26.95
C GLY A 394 1.43 -27.58 27.85
N ARG A 395 0.99 -26.45 27.27
CA ARG A 395 0.40 -25.33 28.06
C ARG A 395 -0.83 -25.75 28.84
N LEU A 396 -1.72 -26.57 28.26
CA LEU A 396 -2.90 -27.08 28.96
C LEU A 396 -2.53 -28.03 30.11
N LEU A 397 -1.49 -28.86 29.94
CA LEU A 397 -0.98 -29.74 31.00
C LEU A 397 -0.28 -28.94 32.11
N THR A 398 0.54 -27.95 31.77
CA THR A 398 1.16 -27.02 32.74
C THR A 398 0.09 -26.27 33.52
N GLY A 399 -0.91 -25.67 32.85
CA GLY A 399 -2.00 -24.99 33.53
C GLY A 399 -2.86 -25.93 34.39
N LYS A 400 -3.00 -27.20 34.01
CA LYS A 400 -3.65 -28.22 34.85
C LYS A 400 -2.80 -28.59 36.06
N ILE A 401 -1.49 -28.75 35.91
CA ILE A 401 -0.57 -29.00 37.04
C ILE A 401 -0.64 -27.82 38.02
N GLU A 402 -0.55 -26.58 37.54
CA GLU A 402 -0.73 -25.38 38.35
C GLU A 402 -2.09 -25.38 39.08
N SER A 403 -3.17 -25.79 38.40
CA SER A 403 -4.48 -25.91 39.03
C SER A 403 -4.60 -27.05 40.05
N ILE A 404 -3.81 -28.12 39.90
CA ILE A 404 -3.75 -29.25 40.83
C ILE A 404 -2.92 -28.84 42.05
N THR A 405 -1.81 -28.12 41.87
CA THR A 405 -1.00 -27.57 42.96
C THR A 405 -1.81 -26.54 43.75
N ALA A 406 -2.50 -25.61 43.09
CA ALA A 406 -3.36 -24.63 43.74
C ALA A 406 -4.52 -25.28 44.51
N LYS A 407 -5.15 -26.33 43.94
CA LYS A 407 -6.20 -27.10 44.64
C LYS A 407 -5.64 -27.99 45.76
N ALA A 408 -4.40 -28.45 45.65
CA ALA A 408 -3.72 -29.21 46.70
C ALA A 408 -3.33 -28.30 47.87
N GLU A 409 -2.85 -27.09 47.61
CA GLU A 409 -2.63 -26.03 48.62
C GLU A 409 -3.94 -25.68 49.33
N GLN A 410 -5.04 -25.44 48.58
CA GLN A 410 -6.34 -25.18 49.18
C GLN A 410 -6.87 -26.35 50.04
N LYS A 411 -6.59 -27.59 49.63
CA LYS A 411 -6.94 -28.81 50.38
C LYS A 411 -6.02 -29.07 51.57
N LEU A 412 -4.78 -28.63 51.52
CA LEU A 412 -3.82 -28.67 52.63
C LEU A 412 -4.15 -27.60 53.65
N ASP A 413 -4.51 -26.38 53.23
CA ASP A 413 -4.96 -25.32 54.15
C ASP A 413 -6.26 -25.69 54.85
N THR A 414 -7.24 -26.28 54.15
CA THR A 414 -8.48 -26.78 54.77
C THR A 414 -8.23 -27.99 55.68
N ARG A 415 -7.26 -28.85 55.38
CA ARG A 415 -6.88 -29.97 56.28
C ARG A 415 -6.01 -29.54 57.45
N ALA A 416 -5.15 -28.55 57.28
CA ALA A 416 -4.34 -27.97 58.36
C ALA A 416 -5.23 -27.20 59.33
N SER A 417 -6.19 -26.42 58.84
CA SER A 417 -7.21 -25.79 59.68
C SER A 417 -8.13 -26.82 60.36
N ALA A 418 -8.49 -27.91 59.68
CA ALA A 418 -9.25 -29.01 60.29
C ALA A 418 -8.44 -29.84 61.31
N ALA A 419 -7.14 -30.03 61.10
CA ALA A 419 -6.25 -30.76 62.01
C ALA A 419 -5.93 -29.95 63.27
N VAL A 420 -5.82 -28.63 63.16
CA VAL A 420 -5.70 -27.73 64.32
C VAL A 420 -6.98 -27.74 65.16
N SER A 421 -8.17 -27.93 64.55
CA SER A 421 -9.42 -28.15 65.30
C SER A 421 -9.59 -29.56 65.88
N HIS A 422 -8.72 -30.52 65.55
CA HIS A 422 -8.82 -31.93 65.98
C HIS A 422 -7.66 -32.41 66.88
N LEU A 423 -6.83 -31.52 67.41
CA LEU A 423 -5.78 -31.82 68.41
C LEU A 423 -6.32 -32.24 69.81
N GLY A 424 -7.52 -32.80 69.86
CA GLY A 424 -8.19 -33.22 71.10
C GLY A 424 -8.95 -34.53 70.96
N SER A 425 -8.32 -35.60 70.47
CA SER A 425 -8.66 -37.00 70.83
C SER A 425 -7.86 -38.02 70.01
N GLU A 426 -7.14 -38.91 70.70
CA GLU A 426 -6.43 -40.08 70.15
C GLU A 426 -7.38 -41.17 69.60
N PRO A 427 -6.92 -42.03 68.66
CA PRO A 427 -7.74 -43.07 68.03
C PRO A 427 -7.59 -44.44 68.69
N SER A 428 -8.71 -45.15 68.87
CA SER A 428 -8.75 -46.60 69.14
C SER A 428 -9.32 -47.33 67.93
N ALA A 429 -8.52 -48.26 67.40
CA ALA A 429 -8.84 -49.12 66.27
C ALA A 429 -9.68 -50.32 66.70
N SER A 430 -10.70 -50.69 65.90
CA SER A 430 -11.05 -52.10 65.71
C SER A 430 -11.73 -52.32 64.36
N ARG A 431 -11.38 -53.45 63.74
CA ARG A 431 -11.65 -53.85 62.36
C ARG A 431 -12.60 -55.05 62.42
N ALA A 432 -13.74 -55.00 61.72
CA ALA A 432 -14.58 -56.17 61.51
C ALA A 432 -15.10 -56.21 60.06
N ALA A 433 -14.95 -57.37 59.42
CA ALA A 433 -15.35 -57.69 58.04
C ALA A 433 -16.85 -58.12 57.96
N PRO A 434 -17.46 -58.13 56.76
CA PRO A 434 -18.90 -57.88 56.60
C PRO A 434 -19.75 -59.17 56.54
N LYS A 435 -21.01 -59.07 56.97
CA LYS A 435 -22.08 -60.03 56.66
C LYS A 435 -23.12 -59.38 55.74
N GLN A 436 -23.49 -60.09 54.69
CA GLN A 436 -24.59 -59.78 53.77
C GLN A 436 -25.94 -59.88 54.50
N THR A 437 -26.81 -58.91 54.29
CA THR A 437 -28.25 -59.04 54.51
C THR A 437 -29.00 -58.37 53.37
N SER A 438 -29.98 -59.11 52.86
CA SER A 438 -30.99 -58.72 51.89
C SER A 438 -32.00 -57.77 52.52
N GLY A 439 -32.33 -56.68 51.83
CA GLY A 439 -33.37 -55.75 52.23
C GLY A 439 -33.57 -54.65 51.19
N ILE A 440 -34.74 -54.64 50.57
CA ILE A 440 -35.21 -53.59 49.65
C ILE A 440 -35.55 -52.35 50.50
N VAL A 441 -34.79 -51.25 50.32
CA VAL A 441 -35.18 -49.92 50.82
C VAL A 441 -34.69 -48.83 49.85
N ASN A 442 -35.57 -47.87 49.57
CA ASN A 442 -35.36 -46.62 48.84
C ASN A 442 -33.99 -45.97 49.08
N GLY A 443 -33.22 -45.74 48.01
CA GLY A 443 -31.89 -45.14 48.09
C GLY A 443 -31.37 -44.61 46.75
N GLY A 444 -32.04 -43.59 46.19
CA GLY A 444 -31.68 -42.95 44.91
C GLY A 444 -30.33 -42.23 44.85
N LEU A 445 -29.56 -42.18 45.95
CA LEU A 445 -28.22 -41.58 45.98
C LEU A 445 -27.09 -42.57 46.38
N ALA A 446 -27.43 -43.73 46.94
CA ALA A 446 -26.45 -44.76 47.31
C ALA A 446 -26.24 -45.81 46.20
N MET A 447 -27.26 -46.00 45.33
CA MET A 447 -27.15 -46.91 44.18
C MET A 447 -26.29 -46.34 43.05
N GLY A 448 -26.21 -45.01 42.91
CA GLY A 448 -25.32 -44.34 41.96
C GLY A 448 -23.83 -44.42 42.34
N ALA A 449 -23.52 -44.38 43.64
CA ALA A 449 -22.14 -44.45 44.13
C ALA A 449 -21.56 -45.87 44.08
N ALA A 450 -22.34 -46.89 44.39
CA ALA A 450 -21.91 -48.28 44.32
C ALA A 450 -21.77 -48.78 42.87
N VAL A 451 -22.66 -48.36 41.97
CA VAL A 451 -22.55 -48.66 40.54
C VAL A 451 -21.40 -47.88 39.89
N ALA A 452 -21.12 -46.64 40.33
CA ALA A 452 -19.92 -45.90 39.90
C ALA A 452 -18.62 -46.57 40.36
N LEU A 453 -18.56 -47.08 41.60
CA LEU A 453 -17.39 -47.83 42.11
C LEU A 453 -17.24 -49.20 41.44
N ALA A 454 -18.33 -49.90 41.11
CA ALA A 454 -18.29 -51.15 40.36
C ALA A 454 -17.91 -50.95 38.88
N ALA A 455 -18.38 -49.86 38.24
CA ALA A 455 -18.01 -49.49 36.88
C ALA A 455 -16.56 -48.99 36.79
N LEU A 456 -16.06 -48.29 37.81
CA LEU A 456 -14.65 -47.94 37.94
C LEU A 456 -13.78 -49.17 38.23
N GLY A 457 -14.28 -50.13 39.02
CA GLY A 457 -13.61 -51.40 39.29
C GLY A 457 -13.49 -52.30 38.06
N SER A 458 -14.54 -52.36 37.23
CA SER A 458 -14.52 -53.11 35.97
C SER A 458 -13.73 -52.43 34.87
N ALA A 459 -13.74 -51.09 34.79
CA ALA A 459 -12.84 -50.34 33.92
C ALA A 459 -11.37 -50.51 34.35
N ALA A 460 -11.07 -50.41 35.64
CA ALA A 460 -9.73 -50.65 36.16
C ALA A 460 -9.28 -52.10 35.95
N ALA A 461 -10.15 -53.09 36.17
CA ALA A 461 -9.84 -54.50 35.91
C ALA A 461 -9.66 -54.78 34.40
N TYR A 462 -10.47 -54.16 33.54
CA TYR A 462 -10.32 -54.25 32.08
C TYR A 462 -9.02 -53.62 31.60
N ILE A 463 -8.66 -52.44 32.12
CA ILE A 463 -7.38 -51.77 31.85
C ILE A 463 -6.21 -52.62 32.36
N THR A 464 -6.31 -53.19 33.57
CA THR A 464 -5.23 -54.02 34.15
C THR A 464 -5.07 -55.34 33.40
N LYS A 465 -6.16 -55.98 32.98
CA LYS A 465 -6.16 -57.21 32.18
C LYS A 465 -5.64 -56.96 30.76
N THR A 466 -6.09 -55.88 30.12
CA THR A 466 -5.58 -55.50 28.79
C THR A 466 -4.12 -55.07 28.84
N LEU A 467 -3.64 -54.38 29.89
CA LEU A 467 -2.20 -54.11 30.08
C LEU A 467 -1.39 -55.38 30.37
N ALA A 468 -1.96 -56.38 31.04
CA ALA A 468 -1.28 -57.63 31.36
C ALA A 468 -1.18 -58.60 30.17
N GLU A 469 -2.15 -58.58 29.25
CA GLU A 469 -2.21 -59.46 28.07
C GLU A 469 -1.57 -58.86 26.81
N THR A 470 -1.30 -57.55 26.78
CA THR A 470 -0.77 -56.84 25.60
C THR A 470 0.73 -56.60 25.73
N SER A 471 1.51 -56.96 24.71
CA SER A 471 2.95 -56.66 24.69
C SER A 471 3.18 -55.14 24.74
N LEU A 472 4.21 -54.70 25.48
CA LEU A 472 4.63 -53.29 25.55
C LEU A 472 4.78 -52.66 24.14
N SER A 473 5.22 -53.45 23.16
CA SER A 473 5.31 -53.02 21.77
C SER A 473 3.94 -52.71 21.16
N ALA A 474 2.91 -53.54 21.36
CA ALA A 474 1.58 -53.30 20.84
C ALA A 474 0.91 -52.06 21.44
N ILE A 475 1.14 -51.76 22.73
CA ILE A 475 0.69 -50.51 23.35
C ILE A 475 1.40 -49.30 22.71
N VAL A 476 2.73 -49.38 22.55
CA VAL A 476 3.51 -48.32 21.90
C VAL A 476 3.09 -48.10 20.44
N PHE A 477 2.87 -49.17 19.67
CA PHE A 477 2.39 -49.07 18.29
C PHE A 477 0.99 -48.48 18.20
N SER A 478 0.09 -48.82 19.12
CA SER A 478 -1.27 -48.28 19.16
C SER A 478 -1.28 -46.77 19.45
N ILE A 479 -0.46 -46.33 20.41
CA ILE A 479 -0.27 -44.90 20.73
C ILE A 479 0.36 -44.18 19.54
N LEU A 480 1.40 -44.76 18.92
CA LEU A 480 2.06 -44.19 17.74
C LEU A 480 1.10 -44.08 16.55
N ALA A 481 0.28 -45.11 16.31
CA ALA A 481 -0.72 -45.12 15.23
C ALA A 481 -1.79 -44.06 15.45
N ALA A 482 -2.31 -43.91 16.68
CA ALA A 482 -3.25 -42.85 17.03
C ALA A 482 -2.62 -41.45 16.89
N LEU A 483 -1.37 -41.28 17.30
CA LEU A 483 -0.62 -40.04 17.12
C LEU A 483 -0.46 -39.70 15.63
N LEU A 484 -0.04 -40.67 14.81
CA LEU A 484 0.10 -40.50 13.36
C LEU A 484 -1.23 -40.17 12.69
N LEU A 485 -2.33 -40.82 13.10
CA LEU A 485 -3.67 -40.56 12.55
C LEU A 485 -4.10 -39.10 12.74
N VAL A 486 -3.74 -38.47 13.86
CA VAL A 486 -4.01 -37.05 14.12
C VAL A 486 -2.98 -36.14 13.43
N LEU A 487 -1.70 -36.53 13.48
CA LEU A 487 -0.61 -35.70 12.96
C LEU A 487 -0.67 -35.58 11.44
N ILE A 488 -0.85 -36.69 10.71
CA ILE A 488 -0.79 -36.75 9.25
C ILE A 488 -1.75 -35.75 8.60
N PRO A 489 -3.07 -35.71 8.92
CA PRO A 489 -3.97 -34.72 8.34
C PRO A 489 -3.55 -33.27 8.62
N ILE A 490 -3.07 -32.97 9.84
CA ILE A 490 -2.60 -31.63 10.22
C ILE A 490 -1.37 -31.24 9.38
N THR A 491 -0.42 -32.17 9.21
CA THR A 491 0.79 -31.97 8.40
C THR A 491 0.43 -31.66 6.94
N ILE A 492 -0.56 -32.38 6.39
CA ILE A 492 -0.99 -32.24 5.00
C ILE A 492 -1.66 -30.88 4.83
N VAL A 493 -2.58 -30.50 5.73
CA VAL A 493 -3.24 -29.19 5.68
C VAL A 493 -2.23 -28.06 5.81
N ALA A 494 -1.27 -28.15 6.73
CA ALA A 494 -0.21 -27.15 6.88
C ALA A 494 0.66 -27.04 5.62
N PHE A 495 1.09 -28.16 5.06
CA PHE A 495 1.84 -28.20 3.82
C PHE A 495 1.05 -27.59 2.65
N LEU A 496 -0.23 -27.92 2.52
CA LEU A 496 -1.11 -27.36 1.49
C LEU A 496 -1.31 -25.85 1.67
N LYS A 497 -1.53 -25.35 2.90
CA LYS A 497 -1.63 -23.92 3.19
C LYS A 497 -0.34 -23.18 2.83
N LEU A 498 0.82 -23.69 3.25
CA LEU A 498 2.12 -23.10 2.92
C LEU A 498 2.40 -23.06 1.41
N ARG A 499 1.98 -24.11 0.69
CA ARG A 499 2.09 -24.22 -0.77
C ARG A 499 1.11 -23.30 -1.52
N LYS A 500 -0.01 -22.95 -0.89
CA LYS A 500 -1.05 -22.05 -1.41
C LYS A 500 -0.86 -20.58 -1.04
N ARG A 501 0.21 -20.22 -0.30
CA ARG A 501 0.53 -18.82 0.02
C ARG A 501 0.59 -17.96 -1.23
N ASN A 502 -0.25 -16.93 -1.28
CA ASN A 502 -0.49 -16.13 -2.48
C ASN A 502 -0.58 -14.64 -2.15
N ILE A 503 0.28 -13.83 -2.78
CA ILE A 503 0.35 -12.39 -2.59
C ILE A 503 -0.81 -11.66 -3.26
N SER A 504 -1.47 -12.25 -4.27
CA SER A 504 -2.54 -11.57 -5.03
C SER A 504 -3.63 -11.03 -4.10
N ALA A 505 -4.05 -11.81 -3.10
CA ALA A 505 -5.06 -11.41 -2.12
C ALA A 505 -4.65 -10.21 -1.23
N ILE A 506 -3.35 -9.98 -1.01
CA ILE A 506 -2.86 -8.77 -0.32
C ILE A 506 -3.03 -7.56 -1.25
N LEU A 507 -2.61 -7.67 -2.51
CA LEU A 507 -2.75 -6.57 -3.47
C LEU A 507 -4.23 -6.26 -3.79
N GLU A 508 -5.06 -7.30 -3.93
CA GLU A 508 -6.52 -7.17 -4.11
C GLU A 508 -7.16 -6.46 -2.91
N GLY A 509 -6.70 -6.77 -1.68
CA GLY A 509 -7.09 -6.05 -0.47
C GLY A 509 -6.77 -4.56 -0.52
N SER A 510 -5.73 -4.20 -1.25
CA SER A 510 -5.26 -2.82 -1.50
C SER A 510 -5.92 -2.18 -2.72
N GLY A 511 -6.89 -2.86 -3.35
CA GLY A 511 -7.67 -2.33 -4.47
C GLY A 511 -7.11 -2.64 -5.85
N TRP A 512 -6.12 -3.54 -5.97
CA TRP A 512 -5.68 -4.05 -7.28
C TRP A 512 -6.69 -5.05 -7.86
N ALA A 513 -6.77 -5.14 -9.18
CA ALA A 513 -7.42 -6.25 -9.87
C ALA A 513 -6.32 -7.17 -10.40
N ILE A 514 -6.10 -8.30 -9.70
CA ILE A 514 -5.07 -9.27 -10.04
C ILE A 514 -5.72 -10.49 -10.69
N ASN A 515 -5.23 -10.89 -11.86
CA ASN A 515 -5.67 -12.11 -12.55
C ASN A 515 -4.82 -13.32 -12.16
N ALA A 516 -3.53 -13.12 -11.89
CA ALA A 516 -2.57 -14.21 -11.71
C ALA A 516 -2.47 -14.66 -10.25
N GLN A 517 -2.30 -15.98 -10.05
CA GLN A 517 -1.96 -16.53 -8.73
C GLN A 517 -0.46 -16.30 -8.44
N MET A 518 -0.17 -15.29 -7.63
CA MET A 518 1.17 -14.83 -7.27
C MET A 518 1.73 -15.62 -6.07
N ARG A 519 1.98 -16.92 -6.30
CA ARG A 519 2.47 -17.83 -5.26
C ARG A 519 3.94 -17.62 -4.96
N LEU A 520 4.28 -17.62 -3.66
CA LEU A 520 5.65 -17.50 -3.18
C LEU A 520 6.55 -18.68 -3.57
N THR A 521 7.79 -18.38 -3.93
CA THR A 521 8.86 -19.37 -3.97
C THR A 521 9.53 -19.50 -2.60
N TYR A 522 10.29 -20.58 -2.37
CA TYR A 522 11.06 -20.73 -1.13
C TYR A 522 12.09 -19.63 -0.93
N ARG A 523 12.82 -19.25 -1.99
CA ARG A 523 13.83 -18.17 -1.95
C ARG A 523 13.18 -16.84 -1.58
N GLN A 524 12.08 -16.50 -2.24
CA GLN A 524 11.34 -15.27 -2.00
C GLN A 524 10.73 -15.23 -0.59
N ALA A 525 10.16 -16.35 -0.11
CA ALA A 525 9.64 -16.43 1.25
C ALA A 525 10.73 -16.20 2.32
N ARG A 526 11.97 -16.61 2.06
CA ARG A 526 13.12 -16.32 2.94
C ARG A 526 13.62 -14.89 2.83
N PHE A 527 13.49 -14.28 1.65
CA PHE A 527 13.87 -12.89 1.44
C PHE A 527 12.88 -11.93 2.10
N PHE A 528 11.57 -12.17 1.97
CA PHE A 528 10.54 -11.32 2.59
C PHE A 528 10.53 -11.37 4.11
N THR A 529 11.04 -12.43 4.72
CA THR A 529 11.27 -12.47 6.17
C THR A 529 12.61 -13.13 6.43
N GLU A 530 13.61 -12.29 6.69
CA GLU A 530 14.97 -12.74 6.93
C GLU A 530 15.42 -12.46 8.36
N ARG A 531 16.25 -13.36 8.88
CA ARG A 531 17.07 -13.08 10.06
C ARG A 531 18.46 -12.72 9.56
N PRO A 532 18.97 -11.52 9.84
CA PRO A 532 20.30 -11.14 9.41
C PRO A 532 21.32 -12.10 10.00
N ARG A 533 22.32 -12.48 9.20
CA ARG A 533 23.44 -13.26 9.69
C ARG A 533 24.35 -12.36 10.52
N TYR A 534 24.91 -12.91 11.58
CA TYR A 534 25.94 -12.22 12.33
C TYR A 534 27.18 -11.95 11.44
N PRO A 535 27.89 -10.83 11.68
CA PRO A 535 29.13 -10.53 10.97
C PRO A 535 30.15 -11.67 11.07
N LYS A 536 30.95 -11.85 10.00
CA LYS A 536 32.04 -12.84 10.01
C LYS A 536 33.01 -12.54 11.17
N GLY A 537 33.36 -13.57 11.95
CA GLY A 537 34.27 -13.44 13.08
C GLY A 537 33.63 -13.03 14.41
N ALA A 538 32.31 -12.87 14.46
CA ALA A 538 31.61 -12.63 15.72
C ALA A 538 31.80 -13.82 16.70
N LYS A 539 32.25 -13.53 17.93
CA LYS A 539 32.47 -14.50 19.01
C LYS A 539 31.30 -14.47 20.01
N GLY A 540 31.10 -15.56 20.77
CA GLY A 540 30.12 -15.61 21.87
C GLY A 540 28.67 -15.88 21.45
N ILE A 541 28.43 -16.22 20.19
CA ILE A 541 27.10 -16.47 19.65
C ILE A 541 26.83 -17.97 19.66
N ARG A 542 25.88 -18.43 20.48
CA ARG A 542 25.29 -19.76 20.30
C ARG A 542 24.24 -19.64 19.19
N CYS A 543 24.54 -20.18 18.01
CA CYS A 543 23.54 -20.38 16.98
C CYS A 543 22.45 -21.29 17.55
N PHE A 544 21.30 -20.74 17.92
CA PHE A 544 20.10 -21.55 18.13
C PHE A 544 19.56 -21.95 16.76
N PRO A 545 19.26 -23.25 16.54
CA PRO A 545 18.82 -23.78 15.25
C PRO A 545 17.51 -23.17 14.72
#